data_AF-A0A820NA89-F1
#
_entry.id   AF-A0A820NA89-F1
#
_cell.length_a   1.000
_cell.length_b   1.000
_cell.length_c   1.000
_cell.angle_alpha   90.00
_cell.angle_beta   90.00
_cell.angle_gamma   90.00
#
_symmetry.space_group_name_H-M   'P 1'
#
loop_
_entity.id
_entity.type
_entity.pdbx_description
1 polymer ?
#
loop_
_entity_poly.entity_id
_entity_poly.type
_entity_poly.pdbx_seq_one_letter_code
_entity_poly.pdbx_strand_id
1 'polypeptide(L)'
;MTVDCEYEVAVQAIKLLTAILKFSDRILEDKDCENIYELVYHSHRQIAQAAGEFLNQKLFHKAEQPLNTTKKRSQNTAFMYLLVQFFIESELHEHATYLVDSMWDQHPMMKDWECMTDILLEAPDQDDDPL
;
A
#
# COMPACT_ATOMS: atom_id res chain seq x y z
N MET A 1 14.60 -13.09 9.36
CA MET A 1 13.67 -12.81 10.46
C MET A 1 12.28 -12.44 9.95
N THR A 2 12.11 -11.66 8.87
CA THR A 2 10.78 -11.47 8.24
C THR A 2 10.26 -12.73 7.55
N VAL A 3 11.16 -13.64 7.15
CA VAL A 3 10.87 -14.99 6.63
C VAL A 3 11.32 -16.06 7.63
N ASP A 4 11.07 -15.83 8.92
CA ASP A 4 11.43 -16.81 9.95
C ASP A 4 10.63 -18.11 9.81
N CYS A 5 11.15 -19.22 10.36
CA CYS A 5 10.41 -20.46 10.39
C CYS A 5 9.21 -20.37 11.35
N GLU A 6 9.30 -19.51 12.36
CA GLU A 6 8.21 -19.20 13.27
C GLU A 6 7.43 -17.97 12.79
N TYR A 7 6.17 -18.17 12.40
CA TYR A 7 5.33 -17.10 11.87
C TYR A 7 5.11 -15.94 12.84
N GLU A 8 5.06 -16.20 14.15
CA GLU A 8 4.92 -15.14 15.16
C GLU A 8 6.14 -14.22 15.20
N VAL A 9 7.34 -14.79 15.09
CA VAL A 9 8.60 -14.02 15.03
C VAL A 9 8.63 -13.15 13.77
N ALA A 10 8.22 -13.70 12.63
CA ALA A 10 8.09 -12.95 11.39
C ALA A 10 7.12 -11.76 11.52
N VAL A 11 5.95 -11.97 12.12
CA VAL A 11 4.98 -10.89 12.36
C VAL A 11 5.57 -9.79 13.24
N GLN A 12 6.25 -10.14 14.33
CA GLN A 12 6.85 -9.15 15.22
C GLN A 12 8.01 -8.40 14.54
N ALA A 13 8.80 -9.08 13.72
CA ALA A 13 9.85 -8.44 12.93
C ALA A 13 9.27 -7.40 11.97
N ILE A 14 8.20 -7.73 11.24
CA ILE A 14 7.54 -6.77 10.33
C ILE A 14 6.98 -5.58 11.11
N LYS A 15 6.30 -5.81 12.24
CA LYS A 15 5.79 -4.71 13.09
C LYS A 15 6.90 -3.79 13.62
N LEU A 16 8.06 -4.36 13.96
CA LEU A 16 9.22 -3.58 14.37
C LEU A 16 9.72 -2.71 13.21
N LEU A 17 9.81 -3.26 12.00
CA LEU A 17 10.18 -2.51 10.79
C LEU A 17 9.17 -1.38 10.50
N THR A 18 7.87 -1.62 10.67
CA THR A 18 6.84 -0.58 10.57
C THR A 18 7.05 0.53 11.60
N ALA A 19 7.41 0.18 12.83
CA ALA A 19 7.72 1.18 13.86
C ALA A 19 8.97 1.98 13.50
N ILE A 20 10.03 1.33 13.03
CA ILE A 20 11.26 2.01 12.57
C ILE A 20 10.93 3.00 11.44
N LEU A 21 10.13 2.57 10.46
CA LEU A 21 9.68 3.42 9.35
C LEU A 21 8.94 4.67 9.86
N LYS A 22 8.06 4.52 10.87
CA LYS A 22 7.34 5.65 11.49
C LYS A 22 8.27 6.68 12.14
N PHE A 23 9.39 6.25 12.72
CA PHE A 23 10.32 7.15 13.42
C PHE A 23 11.47 7.66 12.53
N SER A 24 11.88 6.90 11.52
CA SER A 24 12.96 7.29 10.62
C SER A 24 12.85 6.59 9.26
N ASP A 25 12.35 7.33 8.27
CA ASP A 25 12.16 6.85 6.89
C ASP A 25 13.49 6.63 6.12
N ARG A 26 14.62 7.09 6.67
CA ARG A 26 15.94 7.00 6.02
C ARG A 26 16.74 5.74 6.36
N ILE A 27 16.25 4.93 7.30
CA ILE A 27 16.98 3.74 7.77
C ILE A 27 16.75 2.55 6.84
N LEU A 28 15.58 2.47 6.20
CA LEU A 28 15.22 1.36 5.33
C LEU A 28 15.54 1.71 3.88
N GLU A 29 16.37 0.89 3.25
CA GLU A 29 16.64 0.99 1.82
C GLU A 29 15.44 0.46 1.01
N ASP A 30 15.31 0.87 -0.25
CA ASP A 30 14.21 0.43 -1.12
C ASP A 30 14.17 -1.10 -1.25
N LYS A 31 15.35 -1.73 -1.32
CA LYS A 31 15.50 -3.19 -1.36
C LYS A 31 14.97 -3.91 -0.12
N ASP A 32 15.11 -3.30 1.06
CA ASP A 32 14.56 -3.86 2.29
C ASP A 32 13.03 -3.79 2.29
N CYS A 33 12.48 -2.74 1.69
CA CYS A 33 11.04 -2.55 1.56
C CYS A 33 10.42 -3.53 0.55
N GLU A 34 11.08 -3.79 -0.58
CA GLU A 34 10.65 -4.77 -1.59
C GLU A 34 10.41 -6.16 -0.99
N ASN A 35 11.34 -6.63 -0.15
CA ASN A 35 11.18 -7.92 0.54
C ASN A 35 9.94 -7.97 1.44
N ILE A 36 9.49 -6.84 1.98
CA ILE A 36 8.29 -6.77 2.84
C ILE A 36 7.03 -6.67 1.96
N TYR A 37 7.11 -6.01 0.81
CA TYR A 37 6.00 -5.91 -0.15
C TYR A 37 5.59 -7.27 -0.71
N GLU A 38 6.55 -8.18 -0.91
CA GLU A 38 6.24 -9.57 -1.29
C GLU A 38 5.40 -10.30 -0.22
N LEU A 39 5.64 -10.00 1.06
CA LEU A 39 4.94 -10.65 2.17
C LEU A 39 3.47 -10.28 2.28
N VAL A 40 3.03 -9.22 1.60
CA VAL A 40 1.62 -8.82 1.49
C VAL A 40 0.78 -9.92 0.83
N TYR A 41 1.41 -10.75 -0.01
CA TYR A 41 0.79 -11.88 -0.69
C TYR A 41 0.99 -13.23 0.02
N HIS A 42 1.55 -13.22 1.23
CA HIS A 42 1.88 -14.44 1.95
C HIS A 42 0.63 -15.24 2.36
N SER A 43 0.69 -16.58 2.26
CA SER A 43 -0.47 -17.46 2.54
C SER A 43 -0.94 -17.41 4.00
N HIS A 44 -0.04 -17.07 4.93
CA HIS A 44 -0.38 -16.86 6.34
C HIS A 44 -0.91 -15.44 6.56
N ARG A 45 -2.23 -15.32 6.77
CA ARG A 45 -2.95 -14.03 6.87
C ARG A 45 -2.32 -13.04 7.84
N GLN A 46 -1.85 -13.46 9.01
CA GLN A 46 -1.27 -12.53 10.00
C GLN A 46 0.03 -11.87 9.51
N ILE A 47 0.82 -12.58 8.69
CA ILE A 47 2.03 -12.02 8.06
C ILE A 47 1.63 -11.03 6.98
N ALA A 48 0.70 -11.41 6.11
CA ALA A 48 0.15 -10.54 5.08
C ALA A 48 -0.42 -9.26 5.68
N GLN A 49 -1.19 -9.35 6.77
CA GLN A 49 -1.74 -8.17 7.45
C GLN A 49 -0.68 -7.26 8.07
N ALA A 50 0.37 -7.84 8.67
CA ALA A 50 1.48 -7.05 9.21
C ALA A 50 2.25 -6.33 8.09
N ALA A 51 2.46 -7.00 6.95
CA ALA A 51 3.08 -6.41 5.76
C ALA A 51 2.16 -5.35 5.13
N GLY A 52 0.85 -5.57 5.13
CA GLY A 52 -0.16 -4.60 4.70
C GLY A 52 -0.15 -3.33 5.56
N GLU A 53 0.05 -3.45 6.88
CA GLU A 53 0.24 -2.30 7.78
C GLU A 53 1.53 -1.53 7.44
N PHE A 54 2.63 -2.24 7.15
CA PHE A 54 3.88 -1.62 6.70
C PHE A 54 3.69 -0.84 5.38
N LEU A 55 3.08 -1.49 4.38
CA LEU A 55 2.81 -0.89 3.08
C LEU A 55 1.91 0.33 3.21
N ASN A 56 0.83 0.22 3.98
CA ASN A 56 -0.07 1.31 4.31
C ASN A 56 0.73 2.52 4.83
N GLN A 57 1.55 2.33 5.87
CA GLN A 57 2.36 3.41 6.44
C GLN A 57 3.27 4.09 5.40
N LYS A 58 3.90 3.32 4.51
CA LYS A 58 4.77 3.86 3.45
C LYS A 58 3.98 4.63 2.40
N LEU A 59 2.84 4.11 1.97
CA LEU A 59 1.97 4.75 0.97
C LEU A 59 1.32 6.03 1.52
N PHE A 60 0.89 6.06 2.78
CA PHE A 60 0.34 7.29 3.40
C PHE A 60 1.38 8.39 3.54
N HIS A 61 2.63 8.06 3.91
CA HIS A 61 3.69 9.06 3.95
C HIS A 61 3.94 9.69 2.57
N LYS A 62 3.74 8.94 1.49
CA LYS A 62 3.77 9.46 0.11
C LYS A 62 2.49 10.25 -0.23
N ALA A 63 1.32 9.82 0.23
CA ALA A 63 0.03 10.47 -0.05
C ALA A 63 -0.15 11.81 0.71
N GLU A 64 0.46 11.96 1.89
CA GLU A 64 0.49 13.23 2.65
C GLU A 64 1.38 14.29 1.99
N GLN A 65 2.29 13.90 1.09
CA GLN A 65 2.97 14.87 0.24
C GLN A 65 1.97 15.39 -0.78
N PRO A 66 1.72 16.71 -0.82
CA PRO A 66 0.67 17.26 -1.66
C PRO A 66 1.01 17.01 -3.13
N LEU A 67 0.28 16.09 -3.77
CA LEU A 67 0.13 16.14 -5.21
C LEU A 67 -0.53 17.49 -5.51
N ASN A 68 0.23 18.40 -6.13
CA ASN A 68 -0.19 19.73 -6.56
C ASN A 68 -1.36 19.64 -7.57
N THR A 69 -2.53 19.28 -7.10
CA THR A 69 -3.75 19.18 -7.91
C THR A 69 -4.80 20.09 -7.29
N THR A 70 -5.28 21.01 -8.10
CA THR A 70 -6.11 22.18 -7.75
C THR A 70 -7.55 21.84 -7.40
N LYS A 71 -7.93 20.56 -7.41
CA LYS A 71 -9.24 20.08 -6.99
C LYS A 71 -9.09 19.40 -5.63
N LYS A 72 -10.07 19.55 -4.74
CA LYS A 72 -10.24 18.77 -3.49
C LYS A 72 -10.37 17.27 -3.82
N ARG A 73 -9.31 16.64 -4.34
CA ARG A 73 -9.26 15.18 -4.44
C ARG A 73 -9.13 14.68 -3.01
N SER A 74 -10.03 13.78 -2.63
CA SER A 74 -10.00 13.13 -1.32
C SER A 74 -8.60 12.53 -1.10
N GLN A 75 -8.08 12.54 0.14
CA GLN A 75 -6.83 11.82 0.46
C GLN A 75 -6.92 10.34 0.06
N ASN A 76 -8.13 9.78 0.05
CA ASN A 76 -8.42 8.44 -0.44
C ASN A 76 -8.16 8.30 -1.94
N THR A 77 -8.41 9.32 -2.76
CA THR A 77 -8.16 9.29 -4.20
C THR A 77 -6.67 9.08 -4.48
N ALA A 78 -5.80 9.86 -3.84
CA ALA A 78 -4.35 9.73 -4.00
C ALA A 78 -3.86 8.35 -3.55
N PHE A 79 -4.39 7.84 -2.43
CA PHE A 79 -4.05 6.50 -1.95
C PHE A 79 -4.54 5.40 -2.91
N MET A 80 -5.72 5.52 -3.53
CA MET A 80 -6.21 4.55 -4.53
C MET A 80 -5.23 4.46 -5.70
N TYR A 81 -4.83 5.61 -6.26
CA TYR A 81 -3.88 5.63 -7.37
C TYR A 81 -2.54 5.00 -6.98
N LEU A 82 -2.00 5.34 -5.80
CA LEU A 82 -0.76 4.74 -5.31
C LEU A 82 -0.89 3.23 -5.08
N LEU A 83 -2.03 2.75 -4.58
CA LEU A 83 -2.28 1.32 -4.36
C LEU A 83 -2.38 0.55 -5.69
N VAL A 84 -3.09 1.12 -6.67
CA VAL A 84 -3.20 0.54 -8.02
C VAL A 84 -1.84 0.55 -8.72
N GLN A 85 -1.09 1.66 -8.61
CA GLN A 85 0.26 1.76 -9.14
C GLN A 85 1.16 0.70 -8.53
N PHE A 86 1.13 0.55 -7.20
CA PHE A 86 1.87 -0.49 -6.49
C PHE A 86 1.51 -1.90 -7.00
N PHE A 87 0.21 -2.18 -7.18
CA PHE A 87 -0.23 -3.47 -7.71
C PHE A 87 0.35 -3.74 -9.10
N ILE A 88 0.31 -2.76 -10.01
CA ILE A 88 0.82 -2.87 -11.37
C ILE A 88 2.36 -3.01 -11.38
N GLU A 89 3.07 -2.14 -10.66
CA GLU A 89 4.55 -2.13 -10.62
C GLU A 89 5.14 -3.36 -9.93
N SER A 90 4.44 -3.91 -8.94
CA SER A 90 4.95 -5.07 -8.21
C SER A 90 5.07 -6.30 -9.11
N GLU A 91 4.19 -6.46 -10.10
CA GLU A 91 4.11 -7.63 -10.98
C GLU A 91 4.12 -8.99 -10.24
N LEU A 92 3.78 -9.01 -8.94
CA LEU A 92 3.91 -10.19 -8.09
C LEU A 92 2.75 -11.17 -8.24
N HIS A 93 1.55 -10.67 -8.55
CA HIS A 93 0.33 -11.48 -8.64
C HIS A 93 -0.61 -10.97 -9.75
N GLU A 94 -1.26 -11.90 -10.44
CA GLU A 94 -2.26 -11.58 -11.47
C GLU A 94 -3.56 -10.99 -10.90
N HIS A 95 -3.86 -11.22 -9.61
CA HIS A 95 -5.11 -10.81 -8.98
C HIS A 95 -4.85 -10.08 -7.66
N ALA A 96 -5.61 -9.01 -7.39
CA ALA A 96 -5.45 -8.17 -6.20
C ALA A 96 -6.08 -8.75 -4.92
N THR A 97 -6.61 -9.98 -4.93
CA THR A 97 -7.41 -10.54 -3.80
C THR A 97 -6.63 -10.60 -2.50
N TYR A 98 -5.38 -11.09 -2.53
CA TYR A 98 -4.52 -11.16 -1.35
C TYR A 98 -4.07 -9.78 -0.87
N LEU A 99 -3.73 -8.88 -1.81
CA LEU A 99 -3.41 -7.49 -1.50
C LEU A 99 -4.58 -6.81 -0.77
N VAL A 100 -5.80 -6.96 -1.29
CA VAL A 100 -6.99 -6.38 -0.66
C VAL A 100 -7.26 -7.00 0.72
N ASP A 101 -7.19 -8.33 0.88
CA ASP A 101 -7.40 -8.99 2.19
C ASP A 101 -6.37 -8.53 3.23
N SER A 102 -5.11 -8.38 2.83
CA SER A 102 -4.03 -7.92 3.71
C SER A 102 -4.28 -6.53 4.30
N MET A 103 -4.97 -5.65 3.55
CA MET A 103 -5.23 -4.27 3.94
C MET A 103 -6.66 -4.04 4.45
N TRP A 104 -7.54 -5.05 4.33
CA TRP A 104 -8.98 -4.94 4.57
C TRP A 104 -9.35 -4.42 5.97
N ASP A 105 -8.60 -4.87 6.98
CA ASP A 105 -8.82 -4.49 8.38
C ASP A 105 -8.04 -3.23 8.77
N GLN A 106 -7.06 -2.81 7.96
CA GLN A 106 -6.13 -1.74 8.30
C GLN A 106 -6.63 -0.36 7.88
N HIS A 107 -7.38 -0.25 6.79
CA HIS A 107 -7.79 1.07 6.28
C HIS A 107 -9.26 1.12 5.85
N PRO A 108 -10.08 2.04 6.41
CA PRO A 108 -11.48 2.21 6.03
C PRO A 108 -11.68 2.50 4.53
N MET A 109 -10.69 3.12 3.88
CA MET A 109 -10.74 3.43 2.45
C MET A 109 -10.87 2.19 1.55
N MET A 110 -10.42 1.00 1.98
CA MET A 110 -10.67 -0.24 1.23
C MET A 110 -12.18 -0.52 1.03
N LYS A 111 -13.03 0.17 1.79
CA LYS A 111 -14.49 0.08 1.75
C LYS A 111 -15.14 1.36 1.19
N ASP A 112 -14.35 2.34 0.76
CA ASP A 112 -14.82 3.59 0.15
C ASP A 112 -15.14 3.37 -1.34
N TRP A 113 -16.19 2.60 -1.60
CA TRP A 113 -16.59 2.25 -2.96
C TRP A 113 -17.09 3.46 -3.75
N GLU A 114 -17.66 4.46 -3.08
CA GLU A 114 -18.09 5.72 -3.71
C GLU A 114 -16.88 6.42 -4.34
N CYS A 115 -15.78 6.59 -3.58
CA CYS A 115 -14.54 7.15 -4.13
C CYS A 115 -13.99 6.31 -5.29
N MET A 116 -14.01 4.98 -5.19
CA MET A 116 -13.54 4.11 -6.28
C MET A 116 -14.40 4.24 -7.53
N THR A 117 -15.73 4.33 -7.39
CA THR A 117 -16.64 4.51 -8.53
C THR A 117 -16.48 5.90 -9.14
N ASP A 118 -16.28 6.93 -8.32
CA ASP A 118 -16.05 8.28 -8.81
C ASP A 118 -14.78 8.35 -9.64
N ILE A 119 -13.68 7.73 -9.19
CA ILE A 119 -12.42 7.66 -9.96
C ILE A 119 -12.62 7.01 -11.34
N LEU A 120 -13.46 5.97 -11.43
CA LEU A 120 -13.71 5.25 -12.68
C LEU A 120 -14.68 5.99 -13.61
N LEU A 121 -15.57 6.82 -13.05
CA LEU A 121 -16.59 7.57 -13.79
C LEU A 121 -16.14 8.99 -14.13
N GLU A 122 -15.16 9.54 -13.41
CA GLU A 122 -14.47 10.76 -13.79
C GLU A 122 -13.90 10.56 -15.20
N ALA A 123 -14.40 11.35 -16.15
CA ALA A 123 -13.80 11.41 -17.48
C ALA A 123 -12.32 11.78 -17.31
N PRO A 124 -11.38 11.16 -18.05
CA PRO A 124 -10.02 11.65 -18.07
C PRO A 124 -10.09 13.14 -18.39
N ASP A 125 -9.58 13.99 -17.50
CA ASP A 125 -9.41 15.41 -17.81
C ASP A 125 -8.69 15.42 -19.17
N GLN A 126 -9.21 16.15 -20.17
CA GLN A 126 -8.77 16.17 -21.58
C GLN A 126 -7.29 16.60 -21.79
N ASP A 127 -6.48 16.64 -20.73
CA ASP A 127 -5.09 17.08 -20.70
C ASP A 127 -4.08 15.92 -20.44
N ASP A 128 -4.54 14.68 -20.16
CA ASP A 128 -3.64 13.50 -20.12
C ASP A 128 -3.52 12.83 -21.51
N ASP A 129 -3.18 13.65 -22.52
CA ASP A 129 -2.70 13.18 -23.82
C ASP A 129 -1.17 13.34 -23.82
N PRO A 130 -0.36 12.27 -23.68
CA PRO A 130 1.06 12.35 -23.97
C PRO A 130 1.28 12.20 -25.48
N LEU A 131 1.89 13.26 -26.04
CA LEU A 131 2.60 13.29 -27.33
C LEU A 131 3.48 12.05 -27.57
#